data_AF-A0A5D0NXK9-F1
#
_entry.id   AF-A0A5D0NXK9-F1
#
_cell.length_a   1.000
_cell.length_b   1.000
_cell.length_c   1.000
_cell.angle_alpha   90.00
_cell.angle_beta   90.00
_cell.angle_gamma   90.00
#
_symmetry.space_group_name_H-M   'P 1'
#
loop_
_entity.id
_entity.type
_entity.pdbx_description
1 polymer ?
#
loop_
_entity_poly.entity_id
_entity_poly.type
_entity_poly.pdbx_seq_one_letter_code
_entity_poly.pdbx_strand_id
1 'polypeptide(L)' 'MTRAYEMFVKPGEHAFVSGAEPYEPMPGLVCLRWKMRTTGTGADVGGGFDVISLDADGRIRADHQFIEMG' A
#
# COMPACT_ATOMS: atom_id res chain seq x y z
N MET A 1 -11.33 2.38 -10.18
CA MET A 1 -10.36 1.86 -9.19
C MET A 1 -10.92 0.61 -8.49
N THR A 2 -11.32 -0.44 -9.22
CA THR A 2 -11.89 -1.68 -8.63
C THR A 2 -11.12 -2.93 -9.04
N ARG A 3 -10.46 -2.92 -10.20
CA ARG A 3 -9.75 -4.08 -10.75
C ARG A 3 -8.68 -4.66 -9.83
N ALA A 4 -7.84 -3.82 -9.21
CA ALA A 4 -6.81 -4.29 -8.28
C ALA A 4 -7.43 -4.94 -7.03
N TYR A 5 -8.50 -4.35 -6.48
CA TYR A 5 -9.26 -4.95 -5.38
C TYR A 5 -9.84 -6.32 -5.77
N GLU A 6 -10.48 -6.40 -6.94
CA GLU A 6 -11.09 -7.64 -7.44
C GLU A 6 -10.07 -8.75 -7.68
N MET A 7 -8.87 -8.39 -8.13
CA MET A 7 -7.81 -9.36 -8.43
C MET A 7 -7.09 -9.84 -7.16
N PHE A 8 -6.74 -8.92 -6.25
CA PHE A 8 -5.80 -9.25 -5.18
C PHE A 8 -6.45 -9.36 -3.80
N VAL A 9 -7.55 -8.66 -3.55
CA VAL A 9 -8.16 -8.59 -2.21
C VAL A 9 -9.46 -9.39 -2.13
N LYS A 10 -10.39 -9.19 -3.07
CA LYS A 10 -11.72 -9.84 -3.08
C LYS A 10 -11.68 -11.37 -2.97
N PRO A 11 -10.72 -12.10 -3.58
CA PRO A 11 -10.64 -13.55 -3.42
C PRO A 11 -10.27 -14.01 -2.00
N GLY A 12 -9.70 -13.13 -1.18
CA GLY A 12 -9.23 -13.45 0.18
C GLY A 12 -7.90 -14.20 0.24
N GLU A 13 -7.22 -14.37 -0.89
CA GLU A 13 -5.93 -15.07 -0.99
C GLU A 13 -4.74 -14.20 -0.54
N HIS A 14 -4.90 -12.87 -0.60
CA HIS A 14 -3.86 -11.92 -0.20
C HIS A 14 -4.37 -10.87 0.78
N ALA A 15 -3.49 -10.47 1.68
CA ALA A 15 -3.64 -9.29 2.53
C ALA A 15 -2.49 -8.31 2.26
N PHE A 16 -2.79 -7.01 2.24
CA PHE A 16 -1.77 -5.97 2.17
C PHE A 16 -1.45 -5.50 3.58
N VAL A 17 -0.18 -5.54 3.95
CA VAL A 17 0.30 -5.23 5.31
C VAL A 17 1.42 -4.20 5.25
N SER A 18 1.61 -3.45 6.34
CA SER A 18 2.74 -2.54 6.48
C SER A 18 4.06 -3.31 6.45
N GLY A 19 4.97 -2.90 5.56
CA GLY A 19 6.33 -3.43 5.47
C GLY A 19 7.34 -2.65 6.32
N ALA A 20 6.95 -1.47 6.82
CA ALA A 20 7.67 -0.65 7.79
C ALA A 20 6.71 0.35 8.45
N GLU A 21 7.16 1.04 9.50
CA GLU A 21 6.40 2.14 10.10
C GLU A 21 6.23 3.28 9.06
N PRO A 22 4.99 3.73 8.79
CA PRO A 22 4.74 4.89 7.96
C PRO A 22 5.38 6.15 8.55
N TYR A 23 5.77 7.10 7.70
CA TYR A 23 6.35 8.35 8.18
C TYR A 23 5.93 9.53 7.30
N GLU A 24 6.00 10.72 7.89
CA GLU A 24 5.66 11.98 7.25
C GLU A 24 6.94 12.82 7.07
N PRO A 25 7.59 12.80 5.88
CA PRO A 25 8.80 13.59 5.65
C PRO A 25 8.55 15.10 5.68
N MET A 26 7.32 15.55 5.42
CA MET A 26 6.89 16.94 5.52
C MET A 26 5.37 17.03 5.65
N PRO A 27 4.81 18.14 6.18
CA PRO A 27 3.37 18.28 6.38
C PRO A 27 2.54 17.96 5.14
N GLY A 28 1.60 17.02 5.27
CA GLY A 28 0.68 16.61 4.21
C GLY A 28 1.27 15.60 3.21
N LEU A 29 2.42 14.98 3.50
CA LEU A 29 3.00 13.92 2.68
C LEU A 29 3.24 12.66 3.51
N VAL A 30 2.56 11.57 3.21
CA VAL A 30 2.73 10.28 3.90
C VAL A 30 3.50 9.31 3.01
N CYS A 31 4.55 8.72 3.56
CA CYS A 31 5.35 7.68 2.91
C CYS A 31 5.12 6.36 3.64
N LEU A 32 4.76 5.30 2.92
CA LEU A 32 4.56 3.98 3.50
C LEU A 32 5.08 2.86 2.60
N ARG A 33 5.64 1.82 3.23
CA ARG A 33 6.05 0.60 2.55
C ARG A 33 5.03 -0.49 2.84
N TRP A 34 4.67 -1.26 1.83
CA TRP A 34 3.68 -2.33 1.95
C TRP A 34 4.22 -3.64 1.39
N LYS A 35 3.65 -4.74 1.87
CA LYS A 35 3.85 -6.10 1.34
C LYS A 35 2.50 -6.73 1.05
N MET A 36 2.41 -7.45 -0.06
CA MET A 36 1.28 -8.33 -0.37
C MET A 36 1.62 -9.72 0.17
N ARG A 37 0.87 -10.16 1.17
CA ARG A 37 1.09 -11.40 1.91
C ARG A 37 0.02 -12.42 1.60
N THR A 38 0.40 -13.67 1.34
CA THR A 38 -0.55 -14.78 1.20
C THR A 38 -1.23 -15.06 2.53
N THR A 39 -2.55 -15.23 2.54
CA THR A 39 -3.30 -15.51 3.79
C THR A 39 -3.09 -16.94 4.28
N GLY A 40 -2.85 -17.89 3.37
CA GLY A 40 -2.65 -19.30 3.70
C GLY A 40 -1.28 -19.63 4.30
N THR A 41 -0.21 -18.98 3.82
CA THR A 41 1.17 -19.29 4.26
C THR A 41 1.86 -18.15 5.00
N GLY A 42 1.33 -16.92 4.91
CA GLY A 42 1.97 -15.74 5.49
C GLY A 42 3.21 -15.28 4.72
N ALA A 43 3.43 -15.79 3.50
CA ALA A 43 4.57 -15.42 2.68
C ALA A 43 4.34 -14.07 1.98
N ASP A 44 5.34 -13.21 1.98
CA ASP A 44 5.33 -11.97 1.21
C ASP A 44 5.64 -12.30 -0.26
N VAL A 45 4.69 -12.01 -1.16
CA VAL A 45 4.72 -12.37 -2.59
C VAL A 45 4.69 -11.14 -3.50
N GLY A 46 4.72 -9.95 -2.91
CA GLY A 46 4.80 -8.67 -3.61
C GLY A 46 5.03 -7.54 -2.62
N GLY A 47 5.38 -6.37 -3.13
CA GLY A 47 5.61 -5.21 -2.28
C GLY A 47 5.73 -3.92 -3.07
N GLY A 48 5.82 -2.84 -2.33
CA GLY A 48 6.03 -1.53 -2.91
C GLY A 48 6.11 -0.44 -1.87
N PHE A 49 6.21 0.77 -2.38
CA PHE A 49 6.29 1.99 -1.62
C PHE A 49 5.34 3.01 -2.23
N ASP A 50 4.55 3.67 -1.38
CA ASP A 50 3.60 4.68 -1.82
C ASP A 50 3.97 6.04 -1.22
N VAL A 51 3.82 7.09 -2.04
CA VAL A 51 3.91 8.49 -1.64
C VAL A 51 2.53 9.12 -1.81
N ILE A 52 1.90 9.44 -0.68
CA ILE A 52 0.52 9.93 -0.61
C ILE A 52 0.53 11.40 -0.21
N SER A 53 -0.05 12.26 -1.05
CA SER A 53 -0.28 13.67 -0.72
C SER A 53 -1.67 13.87 -0.14
N LEU A 54 -1.77 14.65 0.93
CA LEU A 54 -3.01 15.00 1.60
C LEU A 54 -3.40 16.46 1.35
N ASP A 55 -4.69 16.76 1.36
CA ASP A 55 -5.20 18.13 1.44
C ASP A 55 -5.25 18.64 2.89
N ALA A 56 -5.73 19.87 3.08
CA ALA A 56 -5.81 20.52 4.39
C ALA A 56 -6.78 19.82 5.37
N ASP A 57 -7.72 19.01 4.86
CA ASP A 57 -8.65 18.22 5.67
C ASP A 57 -8.08 16.81 5.97
N GLY A 58 -6.84 16.54 5.55
CA GLY A 58 -6.19 15.23 5.70
C GLY A 58 -6.71 14.17 4.72
N ARG A 59 -7.40 14.56 3.64
CA ARG A 59 -7.89 13.61 2.63
C ARG A 59 -6.84 13.37 1.55
N ILE A 60 -6.81 12.16 1.01
CA ILE A 60 -5.90 11.79 -0.08
C ILE A 60 -6.23 12.61 -1.32
N ARG A 61 -5.25 13.39 -1.78
CA ARG A 61 -5.29 14.13 -3.04
C ARG A 61 -4.69 13.33 -4.19
N ALA A 62 -3.56 12.67 -3.94
CA ALA A 62 -2.89 11.81 -4.91
C ALA A 62 -2.09 10.72 -4.20
N ASP A 63 -1.95 9.59 -4.88
CA ASP A 63 -1.19 8.43 -4.47
C ASP A 63 -0.25 8.05 -5.63
N HIS A 64 1.05 8.02 -5.36
CA HIS A 64 2.08 7.58 -6.31
C HIS A 64 2.72 6.31 -5.79
N GLN A 65 2.40 5.22 -6.47
CA GLN A 65 2.85 3.88 -6.11
C GLN A 65 4.07 3.45 -6.92
N PHE A 66 5.06 2.91 -6.21
CA PHE A 66 6.27 2.29 -6.76
C PHE A 66 6.25 0.79 -6.45
N ILE A 67 6.15 -0.04 -7.49
CA ILE A 67 6.08 -1.49 -7.35
C ILE A 67 7.49 -2.07 -7.24
N GLU A 68 7.73 -2.84 -6.18
CA GLU A 68 8.93 -3.66 -6.04
C GLU A 68 8.64 -5.06 -6.59
N MET A 69 9.48 -5.55 -7.49
CA MET A 69 9.48 -6.97 -7.86
C MET A 69 10.46 -7.69 -6.92
N GLY A 70 9.96 -8.71 -6.23
CA GLY A 70 10.77 -9.62 -5.41
C GLY A 70 11.65 -10.53 -6.24
#